data_AF-A0A8H3IY84-F1
#
_entry.id   AF-A0A8H3IY84-F1
#
_cell.length_a   1.000
_cell.length_b   1.000
_cell.length_c   1.000
_cell.angle_alpha   90.00
_cell.angle_beta   90.00
_cell.angle_gamma   90.00
#
_symmetry.space_group_name_H-M   'P 1'
#
loop_
_entity.id
_entity.type
_entity.pdbx_description
1 polymer ?
#
loop_
_entity_poly.entity_id
_entity_poly.type
_entity_poly.pdbx_seq_one_letter_code
_entity_poly.pdbx_strand_id
1 'polypeptide(L)'
;MRIIVAFFAILASIIPLFVNFTRAAPTHTPILPPSYPLIVRNPYLSVWLPGNLVDYLPTAVPQFWNGQNLNTAIFARVGGNTYSLLGVPSRPSGVQAASVVSAEYMATHTIFTLTAGSASIRLDFFSPVSPRNYLRQSLPYSYLTVSAFSAASVSVQVYLDLDESWTGQRGNTRHHLYNTNETSIWQMWVAGAATYAQNPQEQALWGAVTLASNPSNTSTLTSSSGRLNDIRNQFFTNGRLSGSNPPWAPGDVSALAHDLGRISSTSSVTFAIGYERRQAVNYLGNARAGYYRGMTAANVCAVCHFLDDYTDANRESLAFDSQLETRAAEYAGTNYSDILALSVRQVYGATDLTIPADTLDTNNAMVFMKEISSDGNVNTSKFLPFPPPLLNHPQTFYFKTRKS
;
A
#
# COMPACT_ATOMS: atom_id res chain seq x y z
N MET A 1 -84.29 21.41 18.05
CA MET A 1 -83.94 20.11 17.44
C MET A 1 -83.19 20.44 16.15
N ARG A 2 -81.86 20.57 16.19
CA ARG A 2 -80.80 19.55 15.94
C ARG A 2 -80.71 19.09 14.47
N ILE A 3 -79.44 19.00 14.00
CA ILE A 3 -78.92 18.42 12.73
C ILE A 3 -79.04 19.35 11.49
N ILE A 4 -78.00 19.61 10.66
CA ILE A 4 -76.51 19.60 10.78
C ILE A 4 -75.94 20.62 9.75
N VAL A 5 -74.68 21.07 9.89
CA VAL A 5 -73.92 21.77 8.81
C VAL A 5 -72.80 20.86 8.31
N ALA A 6 -72.71 20.62 7.00
CA ALA A 6 -71.67 19.78 6.41
C ALA A 6 -70.44 20.62 6.02
N PHE A 7 -69.34 20.50 6.77
CA PHE A 7 -68.02 21.00 6.39
C PHE A 7 -67.28 19.94 5.58
N PHE A 8 -66.96 20.23 4.31
CA PHE A 8 -65.99 19.44 3.55
C PHE A 8 -64.57 19.92 3.88
N ALA A 9 -63.83 19.11 4.64
CA ALA A 9 -62.41 19.33 4.88
C ALA A 9 -61.58 18.71 3.74
N ILE A 10 -60.91 19.55 2.95
CA ILE A 10 -59.93 19.09 1.95
C ILE A 10 -58.62 18.78 2.68
N LEU A 11 -58.37 17.50 2.97
CA LEU A 11 -57.07 17.05 3.47
C LEU A 11 -56.07 17.01 2.30
N ALA A 12 -55.22 18.02 2.19
CA ALA A 12 -54.08 17.99 1.28
C ALA A 12 -52.99 17.07 1.86
N SER A 13 -52.93 15.82 1.39
CA SER A 13 -51.88 14.87 1.76
C SER A 13 -50.52 15.30 1.20
N ILE A 14 -49.70 15.94 2.04
CA ILE A 14 -48.29 16.18 1.73
C ILE A 14 -47.56 14.83 1.79
N ILE A 15 -47.35 14.22 0.63
CA ILE A 15 -46.47 13.04 0.51
C ILE A 15 -45.02 13.55 0.61
N PRO A 16 -44.24 13.17 1.62
CA PRO A 16 -42.82 13.49 1.63
C PRO A 16 -42.15 12.73 0.50
N LEU A 17 -41.63 13.47 -0.49
CA LEU A 17 -40.81 12.90 -1.55
C LEU A 17 -39.47 12.47 -0.95
N PHE A 18 -39.39 11.22 -0.47
CA PHE A 18 -38.13 10.61 -0.08
C PHE A 18 -37.28 10.39 -1.33
N VAL A 19 -36.51 11.43 -1.69
CA VAL A 19 -35.41 11.30 -2.65
C VAL A 19 -34.35 10.43 -1.99
N ASN A 20 -34.48 9.12 -2.20
CA ASN A 20 -33.41 8.17 -1.91
C ASN A 20 -32.22 8.53 -2.79
N PHE A 21 -31.27 9.29 -2.23
CA PHE A 21 -29.93 9.43 -2.79
C PHE A 21 -29.24 8.06 -2.69
N THR A 22 -29.50 7.19 -3.67
CA THR A 22 -28.72 6.00 -3.91
C THR A 22 -27.32 6.47 -4.31
N ARG A 23 -26.36 6.36 -3.39
CA ARG A 23 -24.94 6.53 -3.71
C ARG A 23 -24.62 5.54 -4.83
N ALA A 24 -24.17 6.05 -5.97
CA ALA A 24 -23.73 5.21 -7.08
C ALA A 24 -22.62 4.26 -6.59
N ALA A 25 -22.68 2.99 -7.02
CA ALA A 25 -21.57 2.07 -6.82
C ALA A 25 -20.31 2.62 -7.52
N PRO A 26 -19.11 2.40 -6.97
CA PRO A 26 -17.89 2.80 -7.63
C PRO A 26 -17.74 2.08 -8.97
N THR A 27 -17.15 2.76 -9.96
CA THR A 27 -16.79 2.10 -11.22
C THR A 27 -15.50 1.29 -11.04
N HIS A 28 -15.43 0.14 -11.70
CA HIS A 28 -14.24 -0.72 -11.69
C HIS A 28 -13.66 -0.79 -13.11
N THR A 29 -12.36 -0.55 -13.24
CA THR A 29 -11.65 -0.58 -14.54
C THR A 29 -10.36 -1.40 -14.43
N PRO A 30 -10.07 -2.31 -15.37
CA PRO A 30 -10.92 -2.75 -16.49
C PRO A 30 -12.17 -3.52 -16.03
N ILE A 31 -12.07 -4.28 -14.93
CA ILE A 31 -13.16 -5.05 -14.31
C ILE A 31 -13.05 -4.99 -12.78
N LEU A 32 -14.01 -5.56 -12.05
CA LEU A 32 -13.90 -5.84 -10.61
C LEU A 32 -13.03 -7.12 -10.41
N PRO A 33 -11.79 -7.02 -9.89
CA PRO A 33 -10.99 -8.18 -9.56
C PRO A 33 -11.45 -8.82 -8.24
N PRO A 34 -11.11 -10.10 -7.97
CA PRO A 34 -11.36 -10.72 -6.67
C PRO A 34 -10.62 -10.01 -5.53
N SER A 35 -9.43 -9.47 -5.79
CA SER A 35 -8.66 -8.67 -4.85
C SER A 35 -7.72 -7.72 -5.58
N TYR A 36 -7.63 -6.48 -5.11
CA TYR A 36 -6.72 -5.46 -5.63
C TYR A 36 -5.34 -5.57 -4.95
N PRO A 37 -4.24 -5.74 -5.69
CA PRO A 37 -2.89 -5.57 -5.15
C PRO A 37 -2.68 -4.13 -4.70
N LEU A 38 -2.29 -3.90 -3.44
CA LEU A 38 -1.95 -2.56 -2.94
C LEU A 38 -0.43 -2.38 -2.86
N ILE A 39 0.22 -3.15 -1.99
CA ILE A 39 1.65 -3.02 -1.68
C ILE A 39 2.27 -4.40 -1.84
N VAL A 40 2.74 -4.71 -3.06
CA VAL A 40 3.11 -6.08 -3.47
C VAL A 40 4.47 -6.06 -4.16
N ARG A 41 5.50 -6.54 -3.46
CA ARG A 41 6.92 -6.46 -3.91
C ARG A 41 7.72 -7.75 -3.70
N ASN A 42 7.48 -8.46 -2.60
CA ASN A 42 8.13 -9.72 -2.26
C ASN A 42 7.21 -10.53 -1.31
N PRO A 43 7.49 -11.82 -1.00
CA PRO A 43 6.55 -12.68 -0.28
C PRO A 43 6.11 -12.19 1.10
N TYR A 44 6.88 -11.28 1.71
CA TYR A 44 6.63 -10.71 3.04
C TYR A 44 6.20 -9.23 2.99
N LEU A 45 6.19 -8.61 1.81
CA LEU A 45 5.53 -7.33 1.54
C LEU A 45 4.52 -7.54 0.40
N SER A 46 3.34 -8.04 0.78
CA SER A 46 2.30 -8.48 -0.14
C SER A 46 0.94 -8.23 0.49
N VAL A 47 0.42 -7.03 0.23
CA VAL A 47 -0.79 -6.44 0.82
C VAL A 47 -1.85 -6.23 -0.25
N TRP A 48 -3.06 -6.68 0.04
CA TRP A 48 -4.16 -6.79 -0.90
C TRP A 48 -5.47 -6.26 -0.28
N LEU A 49 -6.42 -5.89 -1.13
CA LEU A 49 -7.76 -5.48 -0.71
C LEU A 49 -8.82 -6.30 -1.48
N PRO A 50 -9.59 -7.18 -0.82
CA PRO A 50 -10.70 -7.89 -1.45
C PRO A 50 -11.64 -6.95 -2.22
N GLY A 51 -11.94 -7.27 -3.48
CA GLY A 51 -12.63 -6.35 -4.40
C GLY A 51 -14.03 -5.95 -3.92
N ASN A 52 -14.72 -6.86 -3.22
CA ASN A 52 -16.03 -6.62 -2.61
C ASN A 52 -16.01 -5.63 -1.42
N LEU A 53 -14.84 -5.15 -1.00
CA LEU A 53 -14.70 -4.14 0.06
C LEU A 53 -14.49 -2.71 -0.49
N VAL A 54 -14.34 -2.52 -1.80
CA VAL A 54 -14.08 -1.21 -2.41
C VAL A 54 -15.21 -0.20 -2.15
N ASP A 55 -16.47 -0.62 -2.20
CA ASP A 55 -17.64 0.23 -1.85
C ASP A 55 -17.49 0.88 -0.45
N TYR A 56 -16.80 0.16 0.43
CA TYR A 56 -16.56 0.46 1.83
C TYR A 56 -15.09 0.80 2.11
N LEU A 57 -14.29 1.19 1.10
CA LEU A 57 -12.86 1.50 1.21
C LEU A 57 -12.50 2.34 2.46
N PRO A 58 -13.23 3.43 2.82
CA PRO A 58 -12.98 4.23 4.03
C PRO A 58 -12.98 3.46 5.37
N THR A 59 -13.58 2.28 5.40
CA THR A 59 -13.68 1.37 6.55
C THR A 59 -12.99 0.03 6.33
N ALA A 60 -12.65 -0.32 5.09
CA ALA A 60 -12.07 -1.60 4.72
C ALA A 60 -10.60 -1.70 5.13
N VAL A 61 -10.23 -2.81 5.78
CA VAL A 61 -8.86 -3.08 6.24
C VAL A 61 -8.15 -3.96 5.21
N PRO A 62 -6.99 -3.56 4.67
CA PRO A 62 -6.19 -4.41 3.79
C PRO A 62 -5.69 -5.69 4.50
N GLN A 63 -5.33 -6.68 3.72
CA GLN A 63 -4.90 -7.98 4.21
C GLN A 63 -3.52 -8.34 3.66
N PHE A 64 -2.70 -9.00 4.48
CA PHE A 64 -1.58 -9.80 3.98
C PHE A 64 -2.12 -10.90 3.05
N TRP A 65 -1.32 -11.40 2.12
CA TRP A 65 -1.78 -12.41 1.15
C TRP A 65 -2.45 -13.63 1.79
N ASN A 66 -2.05 -14.00 3.02
CA ASN A 66 -2.59 -15.15 3.76
C ASN A 66 -3.84 -14.79 4.62
N GLY A 67 -4.44 -13.62 4.41
CA GLY A 67 -5.73 -13.20 4.99
C GLY A 67 -5.66 -12.41 6.31
N GLN A 68 -4.47 -12.12 6.83
CA GLN A 68 -4.31 -11.38 8.10
C GLN A 68 -4.54 -9.89 7.87
N ASN A 69 -5.42 -9.28 8.65
CA ASN A 69 -5.66 -7.84 8.59
C ASN A 69 -4.37 -7.06 8.93
N LEU A 70 -3.94 -6.22 8.00
CA LEU A 70 -2.86 -5.27 8.15
C LEU A 70 -3.47 -3.89 8.41
N ASN A 71 -3.53 -3.50 9.67
CA ASN A 71 -4.13 -2.24 10.07
C ASN A 71 -3.25 -1.08 9.59
N THR A 72 -3.84 -0.24 8.74
CA THR A 72 -3.31 1.06 8.34
C THR A 72 -4.50 1.97 8.17
N ALA A 73 -4.41 3.24 8.55
CA ALA A 73 -5.42 4.22 8.21
C ALA A 73 -4.87 5.35 7.35
N ILE A 74 -5.65 5.70 6.32
CA ILE A 74 -5.42 6.87 5.49
C ILE A 74 -6.57 7.85 5.74
N PHE A 75 -6.23 9.10 6.10
CA PHE A 75 -7.17 10.20 6.23
C PHE A 75 -6.75 11.38 5.35
N ALA A 76 -7.75 12.16 4.91
CA ALA A 76 -7.53 13.51 4.44
C ALA A 76 -8.37 14.48 5.28
N ARG A 77 -7.82 15.66 5.56
CA ARG A 77 -8.53 16.77 6.20
C ARG A 77 -8.71 17.87 5.16
N VAL A 78 -9.94 18.12 4.73
CA VAL A 78 -10.29 19.03 3.64
C VAL A 78 -11.16 20.15 4.17
N GLY A 79 -10.69 21.39 4.06
CA GLY A 79 -11.40 22.58 4.54
C GLY A 79 -11.65 22.59 6.06
N GLY A 80 -10.88 21.81 6.82
CA GLY A 80 -11.05 21.62 8.27
C GLY A 80 -11.78 20.34 8.67
N ASN A 81 -12.54 19.72 7.76
CA ASN A 81 -13.28 18.49 8.03
C ASN A 81 -12.42 17.25 7.74
N THR A 82 -12.47 16.22 8.60
CA THR A 82 -11.70 14.99 8.41
C THR A 82 -12.52 13.91 7.71
N TYR A 83 -11.91 13.29 6.70
CA TYR A 83 -12.43 12.17 5.93
C TYR A 83 -11.53 10.94 6.09
N SER A 84 -12.09 9.79 6.44
CA SER A 84 -11.41 8.51 6.25
C SER A 84 -11.43 8.12 4.77
N LEU A 85 -10.29 7.65 4.28
CA LEU A 85 -10.10 7.24 2.89
C LEU A 85 -9.90 5.72 2.79
N LEU A 86 -9.18 5.14 3.75
CA LEU A 86 -8.91 3.70 3.83
C LEU A 86 -8.69 3.25 5.29
N GLY A 87 -9.16 2.04 5.66
CA GLY A 87 -8.68 1.33 6.85
C GLY A 87 -9.14 1.85 8.21
N VAL A 88 -10.34 2.44 8.28
CA VAL A 88 -10.92 2.97 9.53
C VAL A 88 -12.19 2.21 9.91
N PRO A 89 -12.10 0.94 10.36
CA PRO A 89 -13.26 0.05 10.55
C PRO A 89 -14.22 0.54 11.64
N SER A 90 -13.69 1.17 12.70
CA SER A 90 -14.48 1.93 13.67
C SER A 90 -14.19 3.42 13.45
N ARG A 91 -15.19 4.16 12.96
CA ARG A 91 -15.02 5.57 12.60
C ARG A 91 -15.15 6.46 13.86
N PRO A 92 -14.14 7.28 14.19
CA PRO A 92 -14.24 8.23 15.30
C PRO A 92 -15.34 9.28 15.10
N SER A 93 -15.87 9.82 16.19
CA SER A 93 -16.79 10.95 16.14
C SER A 93 -16.13 12.16 15.45
N GLY A 94 -16.90 12.90 14.64
CA GLY A 94 -16.39 14.03 13.86
C GLY A 94 -15.64 13.67 12.58
N VAL A 95 -15.40 12.38 12.30
CA VAL A 95 -14.82 11.92 11.03
C VAL A 95 -15.93 11.48 10.07
N GLN A 96 -15.85 11.93 8.82
CA GLN A 96 -16.72 11.50 7.72
C GLN A 96 -16.04 10.38 6.91
N ALA A 97 -16.78 9.59 6.15
CA ALA A 97 -16.16 8.74 5.12
C ALA A 97 -16.14 9.52 3.81
N ALA A 98 -15.05 9.44 3.05
CA ALA A 98 -15.04 9.90 1.67
C ALA A 98 -15.93 8.98 0.81
N SER A 99 -16.55 9.52 -0.25
CA SER A 99 -17.32 8.71 -1.19
C SER A 99 -16.37 8.12 -2.23
N VAL A 100 -16.29 6.80 -2.34
CA VAL A 100 -15.52 6.12 -3.40
C VAL A 100 -16.24 6.33 -4.74
N VAL A 101 -15.48 6.67 -5.78
CA VAL A 101 -15.95 7.01 -7.13
C VAL A 101 -15.48 5.96 -8.15
N SER A 102 -14.18 5.64 -8.17
CA SER A 102 -13.62 4.61 -9.04
C SER A 102 -12.56 3.77 -8.32
N ALA A 103 -12.36 2.56 -8.81
CA ALA A 103 -11.24 1.68 -8.51
C ALA A 103 -10.66 1.11 -9.81
N GLU A 104 -9.40 1.41 -10.06
CA GLU A 104 -8.72 1.13 -11.32
C GLU A 104 -7.47 0.30 -11.03
N TYR A 105 -7.15 -0.68 -11.86
CA TYR A 105 -5.90 -1.43 -11.75
C TYR A 105 -5.19 -1.58 -13.10
N MET A 106 -3.87 -1.49 -13.04
CA MET A 106 -2.92 -1.78 -14.11
C MET A 106 -1.95 -2.86 -13.62
N ALA A 107 -0.92 -3.22 -14.40
CA ALA A 107 0.01 -4.25 -13.97
C ALA A 107 0.85 -3.80 -12.75
N THR A 108 1.18 -2.51 -12.65
CA THR A 108 1.96 -1.94 -11.53
C THR A 108 1.19 -0.99 -10.59
N HIS A 109 0.11 -0.36 -11.08
CA HIS A 109 -0.69 0.62 -10.33
C HIS A 109 -2.04 0.08 -9.86
N THR A 110 -2.48 0.49 -8.67
CA THR A 110 -3.86 0.37 -8.20
C THR A 110 -4.32 1.72 -7.70
N ILE A 111 -5.37 2.26 -8.32
CA ILE A 111 -5.80 3.64 -8.13
C ILE A 111 -7.23 3.64 -7.58
N PHE A 112 -7.46 4.36 -6.48
CA PHE A 112 -8.80 4.65 -5.98
C PHE A 112 -9.06 6.15 -6.06
N THR A 113 -10.17 6.54 -6.69
CA THR A 113 -10.64 7.93 -6.69
C THR A 113 -11.78 8.06 -5.69
N LEU A 114 -11.67 9.04 -4.80
CA LEU A 114 -12.67 9.36 -3.77
C LEU A 114 -13.03 10.86 -3.81
N THR A 115 -14.19 11.21 -3.29
CA THR A 115 -14.61 12.60 -3.01
C THR A 115 -14.63 12.84 -1.51
N ALA A 116 -13.88 13.84 -1.06
CA ALA A 116 -13.73 14.27 0.33
C ALA A 116 -14.07 15.76 0.44
N GLY A 117 -15.32 16.08 0.79
CA GLY A 117 -15.80 17.46 0.80
C GLY A 117 -15.76 18.07 -0.61
N SER A 118 -15.04 19.19 -0.77
CA SER A 118 -14.84 19.87 -2.06
C SER A 118 -13.62 19.39 -2.85
N ALA A 119 -12.91 18.36 -2.38
CA ALA A 119 -11.73 17.81 -3.06
C ALA A 119 -11.99 16.41 -3.62
N SER A 120 -11.45 16.15 -4.81
CA SER A 120 -11.22 14.80 -5.28
C SER A 120 -9.86 14.33 -4.75
N ILE A 121 -9.82 13.12 -4.18
CA ILE A 121 -8.61 12.50 -3.65
C ILE A 121 -8.35 11.21 -4.44
N ARG A 122 -7.16 11.10 -5.01
CA ARG A 122 -6.66 9.89 -5.66
C ARG A 122 -5.62 9.22 -4.76
N LEU A 123 -5.86 7.97 -4.39
CA LEU A 123 -4.89 7.08 -3.77
C LEU A 123 -4.26 6.22 -4.87
N ASP A 124 -2.98 6.39 -5.14
CA ASP A 124 -2.24 5.60 -6.11
C ASP A 124 -1.25 4.67 -5.40
N PHE A 125 -1.61 3.39 -5.33
CA PHE A 125 -0.80 2.30 -4.81
C PHE A 125 0.07 1.74 -5.94
N PHE A 126 1.33 2.14 -5.94
CA PHE A 126 2.26 1.87 -7.03
C PHE A 126 3.40 0.96 -6.54
N SER A 127 3.39 -0.29 -7.01
CA SER A 127 4.47 -1.26 -6.78
C SER A 127 5.24 -1.48 -8.10
N PRO A 128 6.46 -0.94 -8.25
CA PRO A 128 7.23 -1.07 -9.49
C PRO A 128 7.46 -2.53 -9.87
N VAL A 129 7.44 -2.81 -11.18
CA VAL A 129 7.89 -4.07 -11.76
C VAL A 129 8.86 -3.73 -12.88
N SER A 130 10.12 -4.11 -12.71
CA SER A 130 11.23 -3.58 -13.50
C SER A 130 12.14 -4.71 -13.98
N PRO A 131 11.71 -5.52 -14.98
CA PRO A 131 12.37 -6.77 -15.29
C PRO A 131 13.82 -6.62 -15.81
N ARG A 132 14.19 -5.40 -16.22
CA ARG A 132 15.52 -5.05 -16.75
C ARG A 132 16.36 -4.22 -15.78
N ASN A 133 15.81 -3.80 -14.63
CA ASN A 133 16.52 -3.02 -13.62
C ASN A 133 16.51 -3.78 -12.29
N TYR A 134 17.55 -4.57 -12.04
CA TYR A 134 17.68 -5.42 -10.86
C TYR A 134 17.75 -4.64 -9.54
N LEU A 135 18.29 -3.41 -9.55
CA LEU A 135 18.26 -2.53 -8.38
C LEU A 135 16.81 -2.19 -8.02
N ARG A 136 16.07 -1.58 -8.95
CA ARG A 136 14.67 -1.20 -8.76
C ARG A 136 13.78 -2.40 -8.43
N GLN A 137 13.95 -3.52 -9.13
CA GLN A 137 13.18 -4.74 -8.88
C GLN A 137 13.43 -5.34 -7.48
N SER A 138 14.63 -5.19 -6.91
CA SER A 138 14.96 -5.76 -5.59
C SER A 138 14.73 -4.83 -4.40
N LEU A 139 14.43 -3.54 -4.61
CA LEU A 139 14.10 -2.60 -3.54
C LEU A 139 12.78 -3.03 -2.83
N PRO A 140 12.79 -3.31 -1.51
CA PRO A 140 11.67 -3.94 -0.82
C PRO A 140 10.60 -2.92 -0.36
N TYR A 141 10.26 -1.97 -1.23
CA TYR A 141 9.33 -0.87 -0.97
C TYR A 141 8.31 -0.72 -2.10
N SER A 142 7.12 -0.23 -1.77
CA SER A 142 6.06 0.23 -2.67
C SER A 142 5.76 1.69 -2.36
N TYR A 143 5.33 2.46 -3.36
CA TYR A 143 4.83 3.81 -3.16
C TYR A 143 3.34 3.82 -2.85
N LEU A 144 2.91 4.82 -2.09
CA LEU A 144 1.54 5.32 -2.04
C LEU A 144 1.58 6.81 -2.33
N THR A 145 1.07 7.24 -3.48
CA THR A 145 0.92 8.66 -3.81
C THR A 145 -0.51 9.10 -3.51
N VAL A 146 -0.68 10.08 -2.63
CA VAL A 146 -1.97 10.71 -2.35
C VAL A 146 -2.01 12.05 -3.07
N SER A 147 -2.89 12.15 -4.07
CA SER A 147 -3.10 13.38 -4.85
C SER A 147 -4.45 14.00 -4.49
N ALA A 148 -4.47 15.28 -4.15
CA ALA A 148 -5.68 16.05 -3.89
C ALA A 148 -5.87 17.10 -4.99
N PHE A 149 -7.08 17.16 -5.56
CA PHE A 149 -7.49 18.17 -6.53
C PHE A 149 -8.74 18.90 -6.03
N SER A 150 -8.74 20.23 -6.10
CA SER A 150 -9.94 21.04 -5.99
C SER A 150 -9.79 22.30 -6.84
N ALA A 151 -10.84 22.66 -7.57
CA ALA A 151 -10.89 23.91 -8.34
C ALA A 151 -11.11 25.15 -7.44
N ALA A 152 -11.66 24.94 -6.23
CA ALA A 152 -11.82 25.98 -5.23
C ALA A 152 -10.58 26.02 -4.31
N SER A 153 -10.18 27.21 -3.86
CA SER A 153 -9.10 27.32 -2.88
C SER A 153 -9.51 26.67 -1.55
N VAL A 154 -8.91 25.53 -1.21
CA VAL A 154 -9.23 24.75 -0.01
C VAL A 154 -7.95 24.27 0.68
N SER A 155 -7.96 24.20 2.01
CA SER A 155 -6.84 23.65 2.75
C SER A 155 -6.92 22.12 2.80
N VAL A 156 -5.81 21.42 2.56
CA VAL A 156 -5.76 19.95 2.55
C VAL A 156 -4.57 19.46 3.37
N GLN A 157 -4.83 18.53 4.29
CA GLN A 157 -3.82 17.71 4.96
C GLN A 157 -4.06 16.23 4.68
N VAL A 158 -3.00 15.41 4.67
CA VAL A 158 -3.03 13.96 4.45
C VAL A 158 -2.32 13.25 5.60
N TYR A 159 -2.82 12.11 6.04
CA TYR A 159 -2.24 11.29 7.10
C TYR A 159 -2.22 9.82 6.71
N LEU A 160 -1.16 9.11 7.13
CA LEU A 160 -1.00 7.67 7.05
C LEU A 160 -0.43 7.13 8.37
N ASP A 161 -0.99 6.04 8.90
CA ASP A 161 -0.39 5.27 9.99
C ASP A 161 -0.28 3.76 9.72
N LEU A 162 0.67 3.11 10.40
CA LEU A 162 0.83 1.66 10.50
C LEU A 162 0.88 1.24 11.98
N ASP A 163 0.41 0.03 12.32
CA ASP A 163 0.53 -0.57 13.65
C ASP A 163 1.40 -1.87 13.65
N GLU A 164 1.48 -2.53 14.80
CA GLU A 164 2.22 -3.78 14.98
C GLU A 164 1.66 -5.02 14.22
N SER A 165 0.52 -4.94 13.54
CA SER A 165 0.07 -6.03 12.65
C SER A 165 1.04 -6.28 11.48
N TRP A 166 1.77 -5.24 11.07
CA TRP A 166 2.75 -5.30 9.98
C TRP A 166 4.04 -6.04 10.37
N THR A 167 4.38 -6.13 11.66
CA THR A 167 5.60 -6.84 12.11
C THR A 167 5.40 -8.36 12.21
N GLY A 168 4.17 -8.84 12.04
CA GLY A 168 3.80 -10.25 12.16
C GLY A 168 3.60 -10.74 13.60
N GLN A 169 3.92 -9.94 14.62
CA GLN A 169 3.72 -10.32 16.02
C GLN A 169 3.37 -9.11 16.91
N ARG A 170 2.19 -9.18 17.53
CA ARG A 170 1.71 -8.18 18.50
C ARG A 170 2.38 -8.31 19.86
N GLY A 171 2.46 -7.21 20.60
CA GLY A 171 2.91 -7.16 21.99
C GLY A 171 4.42 -7.22 22.21
N ASN A 172 5.22 -7.42 21.16
CA ASN A 172 6.69 -7.47 21.21
C ASN A 172 7.35 -6.61 20.12
N THR A 173 6.64 -5.59 19.62
CA THR A 173 7.16 -4.66 18.62
C THR A 173 8.07 -3.60 19.27
N ARG A 174 9.13 -3.24 18.56
CA ARG A 174 9.97 -2.06 18.77
C ARG A 174 9.84 -1.17 17.56
N HIS A 175 10.10 0.12 17.75
CA HIS A 175 10.12 1.12 16.69
C HIS A 175 11.36 2.02 16.79
N HIS A 176 11.64 2.76 15.72
CA HIS A 176 12.54 3.89 15.74
C HIS A 176 12.15 4.90 14.64
N LEU A 177 12.39 6.19 14.89
CA LEU A 177 12.29 7.25 13.88
C LEU A 177 13.68 7.70 13.49
N TYR A 178 14.04 7.51 12.23
CA TYR A 178 15.23 8.12 11.63
C TYR A 178 14.81 9.35 10.83
N ASN A 179 15.70 10.34 10.74
CA ASN A 179 15.60 11.41 9.76
C ASN A 179 16.89 11.42 8.95
N THR A 180 16.80 11.38 7.62
CA THR A 180 17.96 11.31 6.72
C THR A 180 17.60 11.95 5.38
N ASN A 181 18.40 12.89 4.89
CA ASN A 181 18.12 13.64 3.66
C ASN A 181 16.67 14.16 3.61
N GLU A 182 16.24 14.86 4.67
CA GLU A 182 14.87 15.38 4.89
C GLU A 182 13.76 14.32 4.95
N THR A 183 14.06 13.05 4.69
CA THR A 183 13.12 11.93 4.77
C THR A 183 12.94 11.50 6.23
N SER A 184 11.71 11.52 6.72
CA SER A 184 11.34 10.90 8.00
C SER A 184 10.99 9.43 7.78
N ILE A 185 11.61 8.54 8.55
CA ILE A 185 11.57 7.08 8.35
C ILE A 185 11.24 6.41 9.68
N TRP A 186 10.02 5.90 9.80
CA TRP A 186 9.65 4.95 10.84
C TRP A 186 10.11 3.55 10.44
N GLN A 187 10.81 2.86 11.34
CA GLN A 187 10.99 1.42 11.26
C GLN A 187 10.35 0.73 12.45
N MET A 188 9.69 -0.42 12.24
CA MET A 188 9.08 -1.25 13.28
C MET A 188 9.45 -2.73 13.10
N TRP A 189 9.84 -3.42 14.18
CA TRP A 189 10.32 -4.80 14.13
C TRP A 189 10.00 -5.57 15.42
N VAL A 190 10.05 -6.91 15.36
CA VAL A 190 9.84 -7.77 16.54
C VAL A 190 11.12 -7.89 17.35
N ALA A 191 11.06 -7.64 18.67
CA ALA A 191 12.23 -7.70 19.53
C ALA A 191 12.74 -9.14 19.69
N GLY A 192 14.01 -9.39 19.39
CA GLY A 192 14.65 -10.69 19.58
C GLY A 192 14.18 -11.80 18.63
N ALA A 193 13.52 -11.46 17.53
CA ALA A 193 13.14 -12.45 16.51
C ALA A 193 14.37 -13.13 15.89
N ALA A 194 14.35 -14.46 15.83
CA ALA A 194 15.39 -15.23 15.16
C ALA A 194 15.37 -14.98 13.65
N THR A 195 16.54 -14.98 13.00
CA THR A 195 16.63 -14.81 11.54
C THR A 195 15.91 -15.98 10.84
N TYR A 196 15.13 -15.69 9.80
CA TYR A 196 14.27 -16.63 9.06
C TYR A 196 13.01 -17.13 9.82
N ALA A 197 12.71 -16.61 11.01
CA ALA A 197 11.50 -16.99 11.77
C ALA A 197 10.21 -16.39 11.16
N GLN A 198 9.18 -17.23 10.97
CA GLN A 198 7.85 -16.79 10.53
C GLN A 198 6.82 -17.07 11.64
N ASN A 199 5.73 -16.30 11.66
CA ASN A 199 4.54 -16.71 12.43
C ASN A 199 3.80 -17.85 11.68
N PRO A 200 2.82 -18.52 12.32
CA PRO A 200 2.01 -19.56 11.66
C PRO A 200 1.14 -19.05 10.48
N GLN A 201 1.17 -17.74 10.21
CA GLN A 201 0.48 -17.05 9.14
C GLN A 201 1.43 -16.66 7.99
N GLU A 202 2.68 -17.13 8.02
CA GLU A 202 3.72 -16.89 7.00
C GLU A 202 4.18 -15.42 6.85
N GLN A 203 3.89 -14.57 7.83
CA GLN A 203 4.54 -13.27 7.94
C GLN A 203 5.95 -13.47 8.51
N ALA A 204 6.94 -12.78 7.94
CA ALA A 204 8.29 -12.74 8.48
C ALA A 204 8.29 -12.01 9.84
N LEU A 205 9.05 -12.54 10.79
CA LEU A 205 9.35 -11.90 12.08
C LEU A 205 10.77 -11.29 12.09
N TRP A 206 11.65 -11.72 11.16
CA TRP A 206 12.98 -11.14 10.97
C TRP A 206 12.92 -10.07 9.89
N GLY A 207 13.10 -8.82 10.31
CA GLY A 207 13.07 -7.66 9.41
C GLY A 207 12.42 -6.46 10.07
N ALA A 208 12.29 -5.38 9.31
CA ALA A 208 11.67 -4.15 9.76
C ALA A 208 10.65 -3.65 8.73
N VAL A 209 9.41 -3.48 9.16
CA VAL A 209 8.42 -2.66 8.46
C VAL A 209 8.97 -1.26 8.38
N THR A 210 8.90 -0.63 7.22
CA THR A 210 9.35 0.75 7.01
C THR A 210 8.19 1.59 6.49
N LEU A 211 7.95 2.74 7.11
CA LEU A 211 7.09 3.81 6.62
C LEU A 211 7.95 5.08 6.50
N ALA A 212 8.10 5.60 5.30
CA ALA A 212 8.88 6.79 5.03
C ALA A 212 8.14 7.80 4.15
N SER A 213 8.52 9.07 4.27
CA SER A 213 8.16 10.14 3.34
C SER A 213 9.17 11.27 3.44
N ASN A 214 9.32 12.06 2.37
CA ASN A 214 10.06 13.32 2.37
C ASN A 214 9.08 14.50 2.19
N PRO A 215 9.35 15.68 2.78
CA PRO A 215 8.58 16.87 2.48
C PRO A 215 8.77 17.28 1.01
N SER A 216 7.89 18.16 0.53
CA SER A 216 8.05 18.80 -0.77
C SER A 216 8.02 20.31 -0.60
N ASN A 217 8.46 21.07 -1.61
CA ASN A 217 8.40 22.55 -1.59
C ASN A 217 6.99 23.12 -1.30
N THR A 218 5.94 22.30 -1.45
CA THR A 218 4.55 22.64 -1.19
C THR A 218 3.91 21.82 -0.07
N SER A 219 4.66 21.02 0.69
CA SER A 219 4.11 20.25 1.82
C SER A 219 5.02 20.17 3.04
N THR A 220 4.43 20.41 4.22
CA THR A 220 5.11 20.27 5.52
C THR A 220 4.86 18.88 6.08
N LEU A 221 5.92 18.08 6.25
CA LEU A 221 5.86 16.76 6.86
C LEU A 221 5.96 16.85 8.40
N THR A 222 5.12 16.09 9.09
CA THR A 222 5.17 15.87 10.55
C THR A 222 5.01 14.39 10.89
N SER A 223 5.58 13.95 12.00
CA SER A 223 5.58 12.55 12.45
C SER A 223 5.25 12.45 13.94
N SER A 224 4.51 11.42 14.34
CA SER A 224 4.36 11.01 15.75
C SER A 224 4.15 9.50 15.84
N SER A 225 4.41 8.94 17.02
CA SER A 225 3.98 7.59 17.40
C SER A 225 3.36 7.58 18.80
N GLY A 226 2.64 6.51 19.11
CA GLY A 226 1.96 6.30 20.39
C GLY A 226 0.53 5.81 20.19
N ARG A 227 -0.29 5.92 21.25
CA ARG A 227 -1.62 5.30 21.30
C ARG A 227 -2.54 5.77 20.15
N LEU A 228 -3.09 4.80 19.41
CA LEU A 228 -3.87 5.00 18.17
C LEU A 228 -4.85 6.20 18.21
N ASN A 229 -5.71 6.27 19.23
CA ASN A 229 -6.70 7.34 19.32
C ASN A 229 -6.07 8.72 19.52
N ASP A 230 -4.98 8.79 20.26
CA ASP A 230 -4.37 10.06 20.66
C ASP A 230 -3.57 10.65 19.49
N ILE A 231 -2.90 9.81 18.69
CA ILE A 231 -2.20 10.21 17.47
C ILE A 231 -3.18 10.63 16.37
N ARG A 232 -4.25 9.86 16.14
CA ARG A 232 -5.28 10.22 15.16
C ARG A 232 -6.00 11.53 15.54
N ASN A 233 -6.28 11.74 16.83
CA ASN A 233 -6.88 12.99 17.32
C ASN A 233 -5.98 14.21 17.10
N GLN A 234 -4.65 14.10 17.19
CA GLN A 234 -3.74 15.21 16.83
C GLN A 234 -4.00 15.69 15.39
N PHE A 235 -4.12 14.75 14.45
CA PHE A 235 -4.39 15.05 13.05
C PHE A 235 -5.80 15.62 12.84
N PHE A 236 -6.83 15.06 13.48
CA PHE A 236 -8.21 15.53 13.32
C PHE A 236 -8.36 16.99 13.78
N THR A 237 -7.77 17.35 14.92
CA THR A 237 -7.82 18.70 15.47
C THR A 237 -6.95 19.67 14.68
N ASN A 238 -5.69 19.32 14.42
CA ASN A 238 -4.66 20.29 14.00
C ASN A 238 -4.20 20.14 12.53
N GLY A 239 -4.60 19.06 11.85
CA GLY A 239 -4.08 18.68 10.52
C GLY A 239 -2.61 18.23 10.52
N ARG A 240 -1.97 18.12 11.69
CA ARG A 240 -0.54 17.86 11.86
C ARG A 240 -0.27 17.04 13.11
N LEU A 241 0.92 16.46 13.19
CA LEU A 241 1.40 15.65 14.32
C LEU A 241 2.34 16.45 15.22
N SER A 242 2.40 16.08 16.51
CA SER A 242 3.11 16.85 17.54
C SER A 242 4.61 16.58 17.67
N GLY A 243 5.17 15.56 16.99
CA GLY A 243 6.56 15.13 17.20
C GLY A 243 6.73 14.16 18.38
N SER A 244 5.64 13.65 18.95
CA SER A 244 5.67 12.70 20.07
C SER A 244 6.23 11.35 19.64
N ASN A 245 7.22 10.82 20.37
CA ASN A 245 7.80 9.49 20.13
C ASN A 245 8.15 8.78 21.46
N PRO A 246 7.15 8.31 22.22
CA PRO A 246 7.36 7.52 23.44
C PRO A 246 7.75 6.08 23.07
N PRO A 247 8.37 5.32 24.00
CA PRO A 247 8.62 3.89 23.78
C PRO A 247 7.32 3.12 23.46
N TRP A 248 7.35 2.32 22.40
CA TRP A 248 6.21 1.53 21.91
C TRP A 248 5.46 0.74 23.00
N ALA A 249 4.15 0.91 23.04
CA ALA A 249 3.20 0.08 23.77
C ALA A 249 2.31 -0.75 22.80
N PRO A 250 1.76 -1.90 23.22
CA PRO A 250 0.86 -2.70 22.40
C PRO A 250 -0.40 -1.89 21.98
N GLY A 251 -0.73 -1.90 20.69
CA GLY A 251 -1.80 -1.07 20.11
C GLY A 251 -1.44 0.39 19.80
N ASP A 252 -0.16 0.77 19.91
CA ASP A 252 0.34 2.03 19.35
C ASP A 252 0.37 2.01 17.82
N VAL A 253 0.52 3.20 17.23
CA VAL A 253 0.74 3.42 15.80
C VAL A 253 2.00 4.26 15.58
N SER A 254 2.64 4.11 14.42
CA SER A 254 3.62 5.06 13.89
C SER A 254 3.00 5.79 12.70
N ALA A 255 3.02 7.12 12.71
CA ALA A 255 2.28 7.95 11.76
C ALA A 255 3.13 9.04 11.10
N LEU A 256 2.77 9.37 9.86
CA LEU A 256 3.26 10.51 9.08
C LEU A 256 2.06 11.33 8.58
N ALA A 257 2.18 12.65 8.59
CA ALA A 257 1.17 13.55 8.05
C ALA A 257 1.81 14.72 7.29
N HIS A 258 1.23 15.04 6.13
CA HIS A 258 1.59 16.19 5.30
C HIS A 258 0.51 17.27 5.37
N ASP A 259 0.92 18.52 5.55
CA ASP A 259 0.08 19.69 5.28
C ASP A 259 0.41 20.21 3.87
N LEU A 260 -0.53 20.07 2.92
CA LEU A 260 -0.40 20.57 1.54
C LEU A 260 -0.71 22.08 1.44
N GLY A 261 -0.97 22.75 2.57
CA GLY A 261 -1.35 24.14 2.62
C GLY A 261 -2.75 24.38 2.04
N ARG A 262 -2.87 25.40 1.18
CA ARG A 262 -4.09 25.70 0.40
C ARG A 262 -3.85 25.41 -1.07
N ILE A 263 -4.68 24.51 -1.64
CA ILE A 263 -4.59 24.10 -3.04
C ILE A 263 -5.74 24.73 -3.84
N SER A 264 -5.51 24.97 -5.14
CA SER A 264 -6.53 25.36 -6.14
C SER A 264 -6.33 24.64 -7.48
N SER A 265 -5.54 23.57 -7.43
CA SER A 265 -5.11 22.68 -8.50
C SER A 265 -4.66 21.37 -7.83
N THR A 266 -4.15 20.41 -8.60
CA THR A 266 -3.62 19.16 -8.03
C THR A 266 -2.37 19.42 -7.18
N SER A 267 -2.33 18.85 -5.98
CA SER A 267 -1.13 18.75 -5.14
C SER A 267 -1.01 17.32 -4.59
N SER A 268 0.20 16.80 -4.52
CA SER A 268 0.46 15.38 -4.24
C SER A 268 1.62 15.18 -3.27
N VAL A 269 1.54 14.10 -2.49
CA VAL A 269 2.62 13.61 -1.62
C VAL A 269 2.76 12.10 -1.75
N THR A 270 3.97 11.58 -1.58
CA THR A 270 4.30 10.17 -1.81
C THR A 270 4.96 9.56 -0.59
N PHE A 271 4.32 8.52 -0.04
CA PHE A 271 4.87 7.69 1.02
C PHE A 271 5.55 6.46 0.40
N ALA A 272 6.62 5.97 1.04
CA ALA A 272 7.20 4.66 0.78
C ALA A 272 6.88 3.72 1.94
N ILE A 273 6.35 2.54 1.61
CA ILE A 273 5.99 1.49 2.58
C ILE A 273 6.76 0.22 2.20
N GLY A 274 7.47 -0.39 3.14
CA GLY A 274 8.36 -1.53 2.87
C GLY A 274 8.46 -2.55 3.98
N TYR A 275 9.10 -3.69 3.68
CA TYR A 275 9.53 -4.68 4.67
C TYR A 275 10.98 -5.08 4.39
N GLU A 276 11.91 -4.54 5.17
CA GLU A 276 13.34 -4.75 4.98
C GLU A 276 13.85 -5.99 5.69
N ARG A 277 14.56 -6.84 4.94
CA ARG A 277 15.36 -7.95 5.48
C ARG A 277 16.85 -7.68 5.25
N ARG A 278 17.67 -7.88 6.28
CA ARG A 278 19.15 -7.82 6.14
C ARG A 278 19.66 -9.05 5.38
N GLN A 279 19.23 -10.23 5.81
CA GLN A 279 19.37 -11.48 5.08
C GLN A 279 17.97 -11.92 4.62
N ALA A 280 17.73 -11.93 3.32
CA ALA A 280 16.43 -12.22 2.73
C ALA A 280 16.15 -13.74 2.72
N VAL A 281 17.14 -14.54 2.31
CA VAL A 281 17.01 -15.98 2.08
C VAL A 281 18.25 -16.72 2.61
N ASN A 282 18.07 -17.89 3.22
CA ASN A 282 19.17 -18.84 3.47
C ASN A 282 19.18 -19.88 2.36
N TYR A 283 20.25 -19.92 1.57
CA TYR A 283 20.42 -20.86 0.46
C TYR A 283 21.51 -21.88 0.78
N LEU A 284 21.09 -23.09 1.18
CA LEU A 284 21.97 -24.22 1.51
C LEU A 284 23.04 -23.88 2.58
N GLY A 285 22.67 -23.07 3.58
CA GLY A 285 23.56 -22.59 4.64
C GLY A 285 24.17 -21.20 4.35
N ASN A 286 24.13 -20.73 3.10
CA ASN A 286 24.68 -19.45 2.69
C ASN A 286 23.61 -18.35 2.80
N ALA A 287 23.86 -17.33 3.61
CA ALA A 287 22.97 -16.18 3.72
C ALA A 287 23.00 -15.34 2.42
N ARG A 288 21.83 -14.93 1.96
CA ARG A 288 21.67 -14.07 0.78
C ARG A 288 20.90 -12.80 1.12
N ALA A 289 21.38 -11.67 0.61
CA ALA A 289 20.86 -10.33 0.79
C ALA A 289 20.04 -9.91 -0.44
N GLY A 290 19.11 -8.96 -0.32
CA GLY A 290 18.45 -8.38 -1.51
C GLY A 290 19.47 -7.67 -2.40
N TYR A 291 19.35 -7.82 -3.73
CA TYR A 291 20.34 -7.33 -4.71
C TYR A 291 20.66 -5.83 -4.54
N TYR A 292 19.67 -5.01 -4.17
CA TYR A 292 19.84 -3.59 -3.89
C TYR A 292 20.99 -3.29 -2.93
N ARG A 293 21.27 -4.18 -1.95
CA ARG A 293 22.31 -4.00 -0.93
C ARG A 293 23.74 -3.99 -1.50
N GLY A 294 23.97 -4.51 -2.70
CA GLY A 294 25.26 -4.42 -3.39
C GLY A 294 25.45 -3.12 -4.19
N MET A 295 24.36 -2.40 -4.47
CA MET A 295 24.38 -1.13 -5.23
C MET A 295 24.19 0.09 -4.34
N THR A 296 23.43 -0.03 -3.26
CA THR A 296 23.43 0.96 -2.17
C THR A 296 24.74 0.80 -1.40
N ALA A 297 25.67 1.75 -1.54
CA ALA A 297 26.86 1.78 -0.69
C ALA A 297 26.47 1.75 0.80
N ALA A 298 27.36 1.30 1.69
CA ALA A 298 27.02 0.97 3.09
C ALA A 298 26.31 2.07 3.90
N ASN A 299 26.39 3.34 3.47
CA ASN A 299 25.75 4.51 4.09
C ASN A 299 24.56 5.08 3.29
N VAL A 300 24.15 4.45 2.18
CA VAL A 300 23.02 4.91 1.35
C VAL A 300 21.71 4.45 1.95
N CYS A 301 20.85 5.42 2.30
CA CYS A 301 19.48 5.18 2.70
C CYS A 301 18.68 4.59 1.52
N ALA A 302 18.41 3.28 1.57
CA ALA A 302 17.73 2.57 0.48
C ALA A 302 16.29 3.06 0.23
N VAL A 303 15.55 3.44 1.29
CA VAL A 303 14.20 4.03 1.15
C VAL A 303 14.24 5.47 0.62
N CYS A 304 15.30 6.23 0.90
CA CYS A 304 15.49 7.57 0.34
C CYS A 304 15.78 7.46 -1.17
N HIS A 305 16.71 6.58 -1.56
CA HIS A 305 16.97 6.28 -2.97
C HIS A 305 15.71 5.81 -3.71
N PHE A 306 14.86 4.99 -3.06
CA PHE A 306 13.56 4.62 -3.60
C PHE A 306 12.65 5.84 -3.81
N LEU A 307 12.48 6.71 -2.80
CA LEU A 307 11.69 7.95 -2.96
C LEU A 307 12.24 8.86 -4.10
N ASP A 308 13.56 8.99 -4.23
CA ASP A 308 14.20 9.77 -5.29
C ASP A 308 13.99 9.16 -6.70
N ASP A 309 13.91 7.83 -6.80
CA ASP A 309 13.73 7.07 -8.04
C ASP A 309 12.27 7.10 -8.58
N TYR A 310 11.31 7.65 -7.82
CA TYR A 310 9.88 7.61 -8.14
C TYR A 310 9.54 8.00 -9.58
N THR A 311 10.13 9.08 -10.11
CA THR A 311 9.79 9.60 -11.45
C THR A 311 10.20 8.63 -12.56
N ASP A 312 11.38 8.01 -12.44
CA ASP A 312 11.88 7.06 -13.44
C ASP A 312 11.27 5.67 -13.27
N ALA A 313 10.99 5.25 -12.03
CA ALA A 313 10.21 4.06 -11.75
C ALA A 313 8.80 4.15 -12.34
N ASN A 314 8.10 5.26 -12.12
CA ASN A 314 6.75 5.51 -12.64
C ASN A 314 6.75 5.56 -14.19
N ARG A 315 7.77 6.19 -14.81
CA ARG A 315 7.91 6.21 -16.28
C ARG A 315 8.14 4.82 -16.88
N GLU A 316 9.02 4.00 -16.28
CA GLU A 316 9.22 2.60 -16.70
C GLU A 316 7.93 1.80 -16.56
N SER A 317 7.23 1.97 -15.44
CA SER A 317 6.06 1.15 -15.09
C SER A 317 4.84 1.46 -15.93
N LEU A 318 4.55 2.73 -16.22
CA LEU A 318 3.48 3.11 -17.15
C LEU A 318 3.77 2.64 -18.59
N ALA A 319 5.03 2.63 -19.01
CA ALA A 319 5.43 2.08 -20.31
C ALA A 319 5.29 0.54 -20.35
N PHE A 320 5.58 -0.14 -19.24
CA PHE A 320 5.35 -1.58 -19.08
C PHE A 320 3.85 -1.92 -19.10
N ASP A 321 3.03 -1.19 -18.33
CA ASP A 321 1.58 -1.37 -18.24
C ASP A 321 0.94 -1.23 -19.64
N SER A 322 1.24 -0.15 -20.35
CA SER A 322 0.73 0.09 -21.72
C SER A 322 1.21 -0.96 -22.73
N GLN A 323 2.47 -1.41 -22.64
CA GLN A 323 3.00 -2.47 -23.50
C GLN A 323 2.33 -3.82 -23.24
N LEU A 324 2.07 -4.14 -21.96
CA LEU A 324 1.41 -5.38 -21.56
C LEU A 324 -0.05 -5.40 -22.02
N GLU A 325 -0.79 -4.33 -21.75
CA GLU A 325 -2.19 -4.18 -22.15
C GLU A 325 -2.34 -4.34 -23.66
N THR A 326 -1.60 -3.53 -24.44
CA THR A 326 -1.65 -3.54 -25.91
C THR A 326 -1.35 -4.92 -26.47
N ARG A 327 -0.22 -5.54 -26.08
CA ARG A 327 0.21 -6.82 -26.66
C ARG A 327 -0.66 -7.99 -26.24
N ALA A 328 -1.18 -7.97 -25.00
CA ALA A 328 -2.09 -9.01 -24.54
C ALA A 328 -3.45 -8.91 -25.25
N ALA A 329 -3.97 -7.71 -25.43
CA ALA A 329 -5.20 -7.46 -26.18
C ALA A 329 -5.06 -7.85 -27.66
N GLU A 330 -3.93 -7.52 -28.30
CA GLU A 330 -3.60 -7.97 -29.67
C GLU A 330 -3.51 -9.50 -29.78
N TYR A 331 -2.98 -10.18 -28.76
CA TYR A 331 -2.76 -11.63 -28.79
C TYR A 331 -4.03 -12.45 -28.52
N ALA A 332 -4.85 -12.07 -27.54
CA ALA A 332 -6.03 -12.85 -27.13
C ALA A 332 -7.20 -12.01 -26.55
N GLY A 333 -7.26 -10.71 -26.86
CA GLY A 333 -8.37 -9.83 -26.48
C GLY A 333 -8.29 -9.29 -25.05
N THR A 334 -9.22 -8.38 -24.71
CA THR A 334 -9.19 -7.61 -23.46
C THR A 334 -9.28 -8.49 -22.21
N ASN A 335 -10.12 -9.54 -22.24
CA ASN A 335 -10.20 -10.49 -21.12
C ASN A 335 -8.83 -11.10 -20.77
N TYR A 336 -7.92 -11.26 -21.74
CA TYR A 336 -6.57 -11.74 -21.49
C TYR A 336 -5.63 -10.65 -20.96
N SER A 337 -5.72 -9.41 -21.47
CA SER A 337 -4.96 -8.27 -20.90
C SER A 337 -5.35 -7.99 -19.45
N ASP A 338 -6.64 -8.07 -19.12
CA ASP A 338 -7.17 -7.78 -17.79
C ASP A 338 -6.69 -8.80 -16.75
N ILE A 339 -6.61 -10.08 -17.14
CA ILE A 339 -6.04 -11.16 -16.33
C ILE A 339 -4.53 -10.98 -16.18
N LEU A 340 -3.80 -10.68 -17.26
CA LEU A 340 -2.35 -10.47 -17.19
C LEU A 340 -1.98 -9.26 -16.33
N ALA A 341 -2.69 -8.14 -16.45
CA ALA A 341 -2.49 -6.96 -15.62
C ALA A 341 -2.64 -7.31 -14.13
N LEU A 342 -3.70 -8.03 -13.75
CA LEU A 342 -3.89 -8.45 -12.36
C LEU A 342 -2.79 -9.45 -11.90
N SER A 343 -2.33 -10.32 -12.79
CA SER A 343 -1.38 -11.40 -12.47
C SER A 343 0.07 -10.93 -12.27
N VAL A 344 0.48 -9.80 -12.86
CA VAL A 344 1.89 -9.35 -12.81
C VAL A 344 2.40 -9.17 -11.38
N ARG A 345 1.68 -8.42 -10.54
CA ARG A 345 2.07 -8.22 -9.15
C ARG A 345 1.99 -9.50 -8.32
N GLN A 346 1.11 -10.45 -8.67
CA GLN A 346 1.10 -11.78 -8.05
C GLN A 346 2.39 -12.58 -8.36
N VAL A 347 2.85 -12.58 -9.62
CA VAL A 347 4.07 -13.29 -10.05
C VAL A 347 5.33 -12.66 -9.44
N TYR A 348 5.52 -11.35 -9.59
CA TYR A 348 6.71 -10.68 -9.07
C TYR A 348 6.70 -10.56 -7.54
N GLY A 349 5.53 -10.39 -6.92
CA GLY A 349 5.34 -10.39 -5.47
C GLY A 349 5.68 -11.71 -4.79
N ALA A 350 5.78 -12.82 -5.54
CA ALA A 350 6.29 -14.09 -5.03
C ALA A 350 7.83 -14.19 -5.03
N THR A 351 8.57 -13.18 -5.50
CA THR A 351 10.02 -13.29 -5.73
C THR A 351 10.88 -12.44 -4.80
N ASP A 352 12.07 -12.96 -4.46
CA ASP A 352 13.21 -12.23 -3.91
C ASP A 352 14.38 -12.32 -4.91
N LEU A 353 14.86 -11.16 -5.38
CA LEU A 353 16.09 -11.05 -6.18
C LEU A 353 17.27 -10.74 -5.24
N THR A 354 18.25 -11.64 -5.21
CA THR A 354 19.25 -11.70 -4.14
C THR A 354 20.69 -11.88 -4.63
N ILE A 355 21.64 -11.51 -3.78
CA ILE A 355 23.11 -11.66 -3.92
C ILE A 355 23.67 -12.33 -2.65
N PRO A 356 24.90 -12.88 -2.65
CA PRO A 356 25.53 -13.39 -1.43
C PRO A 356 25.65 -12.27 -0.38
N ALA A 357 25.28 -12.54 0.88
CA ALA A 357 25.20 -11.51 1.92
C ALA A 357 26.57 -11.10 2.52
N ASP A 358 27.61 -11.87 2.24
CA ASP A 358 28.98 -11.72 2.73
C ASP A 358 29.86 -10.85 1.80
N THR A 359 29.74 -11.09 0.49
CA THR A 359 30.51 -10.42 -0.56
C THR A 359 29.74 -9.30 -1.25
N LEU A 360 28.41 -9.35 -1.23
CA LEU A 360 27.50 -8.46 -1.97
C LEU A 360 27.80 -8.41 -3.49
N ASP A 361 28.37 -9.49 -4.05
CA ASP A 361 28.67 -9.59 -5.48
C ASP A 361 27.39 -9.61 -6.32
N THR A 362 27.18 -8.53 -7.07
CA THR A 362 26.04 -8.34 -7.97
C THR A 362 26.09 -9.22 -9.21
N ASN A 363 27.25 -9.81 -9.56
CA ASN A 363 27.36 -10.80 -10.63
C ASN A 363 26.76 -12.16 -10.22
N ASN A 364 26.73 -12.46 -8.92
CA ASN A 364 26.13 -13.68 -8.36
C ASN A 364 24.64 -13.45 -8.02
N ALA A 365 23.86 -12.91 -8.95
CA ALA A 365 22.43 -12.66 -8.75
C ALA A 365 21.58 -13.94 -8.91
N MET A 366 20.69 -14.21 -7.95
CA MET A 366 19.74 -15.35 -7.95
C MET A 366 18.34 -14.89 -7.58
N VAL A 367 17.33 -15.47 -8.25
CA VAL A 367 15.91 -15.27 -7.93
C VAL A 367 15.35 -16.47 -7.18
N PHE A 368 14.68 -16.19 -6.08
CA PHE A 368 13.95 -17.16 -5.28
C PHE A 368 12.46 -16.81 -5.30
N MET A 369 11.66 -17.66 -5.92
CA MET A 369 10.20 -17.60 -5.90
C MET A 369 9.69 -18.45 -4.73
N LYS A 370 9.01 -17.83 -3.76
CA LYS A 370 8.31 -18.57 -2.70
C LYS A 370 6.97 -19.07 -3.24
N GLU A 371 6.66 -20.33 -3.00
CA GLU A 371 5.31 -20.86 -3.19
C GLU A 371 4.39 -20.24 -2.12
N ILE A 372 3.36 -19.55 -2.58
CA ILE A 372 2.40 -18.81 -1.75
C ILE A 372 1.13 -19.65 -1.63
N SER A 373 0.56 -19.73 -0.41
CA SER A 373 -0.65 -20.50 -0.09
C SER A 373 -0.53 -22.03 -0.15
N SER A 374 0.62 -22.60 0.22
CA SER A 374 0.82 -24.07 0.29
C SER A 374 1.74 -24.51 1.45
N ASP A 375 2.93 -25.08 1.19
CA ASP A 375 3.93 -25.49 2.18
C ASP A 375 5.14 -24.54 2.27
N GLY A 376 5.09 -23.41 1.54
CA GLY A 376 6.11 -22.37 1.56
C GLY A 376 7.44 -22.75 0.92
N ASN A 377 7.48 -23.81 0.11
CA ASN A 377 8.67 -24.19 -0.68
C ASN A 377 9.20 -23.04 -1.55
N VAL A 378 10.45 -23.16 -1.97
CA VAL A 378 11.12 -22.18 -2.84
C VAL A 378 11.49 -22.82 -4.18
N ASN A 379 11.14 -22.14 -5.27
CA ASN A 379 11.32 -22.55 -6.66
C ASN A 379 10.76 -23.95 -6.96
N THR A 380 9.52 -24.20 -6.54
CA THR A 380 8.82 -25.48 -6.77
C THR A 380 8.49 -25.68 -8.24
N SER A 381 9.13 -26.67 -8.87
CA SER A 381 9.03 -26.97 -10.31
C SER A 381 7.61 -27.19 -10.85
N LYS A 382 6.63 -27.53 -10.01
CA LYS A 382 5.23 -27.74 -10.39
C LYS A 382 4.41 -26.44 -10.50
N PHE A 383 4.84 -25.36 -9.83
CA PHE A 383 4.05 -24.14 -9.65
C PHE A 383 4.74 -22.88 -10.20
N LEU A 384 5.73 -23.05 -11.08
CA LEU A 384 6.27 -21.95 -11.89
C LEU A 384 5.45 -21.83 -13.18
N PRO A 385 4.45 -20.91 -13.26
CA PRO A 385 4.16 -20.32 -14.55
C PRO A 385 5.45 -19.65 -15.01
N PHE A 386 5.79 -19.90 -16.28
CA PHE A 386 6.94 -19.40 -17.04
C PHE A 386 7.78 -18.32 -16.33
N PRO A 387 9.06 -18.56 -15.99
CA PRO A 387 9.83 -17.64 -15.16
C PRO A 387 9.75 -16.21 -15.73
N PRO A 388 9.47 -15.19 -14.88
CA PRO A 388 9.33 -13.81 -15.35
C PRO A 388 10.58 -13.43 -16.16
N PRO A 389 10.43 -12.67 -17.27
CA PRO A 389 11.51 -12.41 -18.23
C PRO A 389 12.56 -11.40 -17.72
N LEU A 390 13.19 -11.75 -16.59
CA LEU A 390 14.46 -11.25 -16.04
C LEU A 390 15.66 -11.85 -16.80
N LEU A 391 15.44 -12.43 -17.97
CA LEU A 391 16.29 -13.46 -18.56
C LEU A 391 17.30 -12.90 -19.57
N ASN A 392 18.45 -12.46 -19.06
CA ASN A 392 19.71 -12.41 -19.82
C ASN A 392 20.75 -13.44 -19.35
N HIS A 393 20.52 -14.14 -18.23
CA HIS A 393 21.46 -15.15 -17.70
C HIS A 393 20.73 -16.46 -17.30
N PRO A 394 21.11 -17.62 -17.86
CA PRO A 394 20.41 -18.89 -17.61
C PRO A 394 20.72 -19.52 -16.23
N GLN A 395 21.60 -18.94 -15.40
CA GLN A 395 21.93 -19.46 -14.07
C GLN A 395 21.04 -18.91 -12.93
N THR A 396 20.12 -17.99 -13.23
CA THR A 396 19.40 -17.20 -12.21
C THR A 396 18.30 -17.96 -11.45
N PHE A 397 17.91 -19.16 -11.89
CA PHE A 397 16.91 -20.01 -11.23
C PHE A 397 17.51 -21.33 -10.74
N TYR A 398 17.35 -21.62 -9.44
CA TYR A 398 17.65 -22.92 -8.84
C TYR A 398 16.36 -23.69 -8.52
N PHE A 399 16.12 -24.84 -9.13
CA PHE A 399 14.90 -25.62 -8.90
C PHE A 399 15.11 -26.72 -7.85
N LYS A 400 14.21 -26.81 -6.87
CA LYS A 400 14.19 -27.93 -5.91
C LYS A 400 13.23 -29.02 -6.42
N THR A 401 13.74 -29.99 -7.15
CA THR A 401 12.98 -31.21 -7.46
C THR A 401 12.86 -32.08 -6.21
N ARG A 402 11.64 -32.37 -5.72
CA ARG A 402 11.45 -33.53 -4.84
C ARG A 402 11.84 -34.78 -5.65
N LYS A 403 12.87 -35.52 -5.22
CA LYS A 403 12.90 -36.95 -5.51
C LYS A 403 11.80 -37.59 -4.68
N SER A 404 11.01 -38.45 -5.33
CA SER A 404 10.02 -39.35 -4.73
C SER A 404 10.69 -40.32 -3.75
#